data_AF-A0A7J4FAA7-F1
#
_entry.id   AF-A0A7J4FAA7-F1
#
_cell.length_a   1.000
_cell.length_b   1.000
_cell.length_c   1.000
_cell.angle_alpha   90.00
_cell.angle_beta   90.00
_cell.angle_gamma   90.00
#
_symmetry.space_group_name_H-M   'P 1'
#
loop_
_entity.id
_entity.type
_entity.pdbx_description
1 polymer ?
#
loop_
_entity_poly.entity_id
_entity_poly.type
_entity_poly.pdbx_seq_one_letter_code
_entity_poly.pdbx_strand_id
1 'polypeptide(L)'
;MERRAEVSRRTRETDIRVSLDIDGRGVARVKTGIRFLDHLLTSLAVHGRFDLEVEATSLDQCAHHLVEDVAIVLGRALKSALGDKRGIRRFGYALVPMDEALVLVAVDLSGRGYAEVEVEFDRDVIDGMDARLIRHLLGSMALNAG
;
A
#
# COMPACT_ATOMS: atom_id res chain seq x y z
N MET A 1 -13.81 19.39 -1.72
CA MET A 1 -13.53 18.42 -2.79
C MET A 1 -13.16 17.13 -2.09
N GLU A 2 -13.82 16.02 -2.42
CA GLU A 2 -13.57 14.73 -1.76
C GLU A 2 -12.21 14.17 -2.24
N ARG A 3 -11.36 13.75 -1.29
CA ARG A 3 -10.06 13.15 -1.59
C ARG A 3 -10.21 11.64 -1.72
N ARG A 4 -10.91 11.24 -2.79
CA ARG A 4 -11.24 9.85 -3.08
C ARG A 4 -10.81 9.47 -4.49
N ALA A 5 -10.39 8.22 -4.67
CA ALA A 5 -10.05 7.66 -5.97
C ALA A 5 -10.51 6.22 -6.08
N GLU A 6 -10.81 5.81 -7.31
CA GLU A 6 -11.00 4.42 -7.67
C GLU A 6 -10.15 4.11 -8.90
N VAL A 7 -9.35 3.05 -8.82
CA VAL A 7 -8.43 2.65 -9.88
C VAL A 7 -8.54 1.16 -10.09
N SER A 8 -8.70 0.74 -11.34
CA SER A 8 -8.64 -0.66 -11.75
C SER A 8 -7.49 -0.88 -12.74
N ARG A 9 -6.90 -2.07 -12.70
CA ARG A 9 -5.87 -2.50 -13.64
C ARG A 9 -5.99 -4.00 -13.85
N ARG A 10 -6.02 -4.39 -15.11
CA ARG A 10 -6.02 -5.79 -15.53
C ARG A 10 -4.86 -6.05 -16.48
N THR A 11 -4.13 -7.11 -16.23
CA THR A 11 -3.05 -7.62 -17.10
C THR A 11 -3.34 -9.07 -17.47
N ARG A 12 -2.33 -9.76 -18.01
CA ARG A 12 -2.38 -11.21 -18.17
C ARG A 12 -2.13 -11.96 -16.85
N GLU A 13 -1.54 -11.29 -15.88
CA GLU A 13 -1.08 -11.85 -14.60
C GLU A 13 -2.05 -11.55 -13.46
N THR A 14 -2.71 -10.38 -13.48
CA THR A 14 -3.55 -9.91 -12.37
C THR A 14 -4.81 -9.17 -12.84
N ASP A 15 -5.84 -9.17 -11.99
CA ASP A 15 -7.02 -8.31 -12.09
C ASP A 15 -7.26 -7.62 -10.74
N ILE A 16 -7.16 -6.30 -10.70
CA ILE A 16 -7.10 -5.52 -9.46
C ILE A 16 -8.01 -4.29 -9.54
N ARG A 17 -8.74 -4.06 -8.45
CA ARG A 17 -9.53 -2.86 -8.19
C ARG A 17 -9.22 -2.32 -6.80
N VAL A 18 -8.97 -1.01 -6.70
CA VAL A 18 -8.77 -0.30 -5.45
C VAL A 18 -9.71 0.90 -5.39
N SER A 19 -10.46 1.04 -4.30
CA SER A 19 -11.14 2.28 -3.90
C SER A 19 -10.48 2.82 -2.64
N LEU A 20 -10.13 4.10 -2.64
CA LEU A 20 -9.42 4.75 -1.54
C LEU A 20 -10.05 6.11 -1.25
N ASP A 21 -10.43 6.34 0.01
CA ASP A 21 -10.72 7.65 0.57
C ASP A 21 -9.68 7.97 1.66
N ILE A 22 -8.89 9.04 1.44
CA ILE A 22 -7.84 9.43 2.38
C ILE A 22 -8.33 10.33 3.53
N ASP A 23 -9.61 10.74 3.51
CA ASP A 23 -10.33 11.42 4.60
C ASP A 23 -11.32 10.47 5.29
N GLY A 24 -11.00 9.17 5.30
CA GLY A 24 -11.86 8.13 5.82
C GLY A 24 -11.89 7.99 7.34
N ARG A 25 -12.41 6.85 7.80
CA ARG A 25 -12.55 6.49 9.21
C ARG A 25 -11.71 5.28 9.62
N GLY A 26 -11.04 4.64 8.66
CA GLY A 26 -10.24 3.43 8.88
C GLY A 26 -10.99 2.15 8.49
N VAL A 27 -11.98 2.22 7.60
CA VAL A 27 -12.76 1.05 7.15
C VAL A 27 -11.98 0.31 6.08
N ALA A 28 -11.68 -0.97 6.29
CA ALA A 28 -10.96 -1.80 5.34
C ALA A 28 -11.81 -2.97 4.81
N ARG A 29 -11.79 -3.18 3.50
CA ARG A 29 -12.33 -4.37 2.82
C ARG A 29 -11.30 -4.87 1.83
N VAL A 30 -10.41 -5.75 2.29
CA VAL A 30 -9.26 -6.21 1.51
C VAL A 30 -9.42 -7.69 1.21
N LYS A 31 -9.33 -8.05 -0.07
CA LYS A 31 -9.39 -9.42 -0.58
C LYS A 31 -8.37 -9.59 -1.69
N THR A 32 -7.15 -9.96 -1.33
CA THR A 32 -6.10 -10.33 -2.30
C THR A 32 -5.91 -11.85 -2.41
N GLY A 33 -6.38 -12.61 -1.41
CA GLY A 33 -6.12 -14.04 -1.31
C GLY A 33 -4.78 -14.38 -0.64
N ILE A 34 -3.93 -13.38 -0.34
CA ILE A 34 -2.73 -13.52 0.48
C ILE A 34 -3.03 -12.95 1.87
N ARG A 35 -3.17 -13.83 2.87
CA ARG A 35 -3.60 -13.45 4.23
C ARG A 35 -2.75 -12.34 4.86
N PHE A 36 -1.43 -12.43 4.71
CA PHE A 36 -0.53 -11.44 5.31
C PHE A 36 -0.60 -10.07 4.60
N LEU A 37 -0.76 -10.06 3.27
CA LEU A 37 -0.98 -8.83 2.52
C LEU A 37 -2.32 -8.18 2.93
N ASP A 38 -3.37 -8.98 3.06
CA ASP A 38 -4.69 -8.50 3.51
C ASP A 38 -4.59 -7.84 4.90
N HIS A 39 -3.81 -8.45 5.80
CA HIS A 39 -3.52 -7.90 7.12
C HIS A 39 -2.76 -6.57 7.05
N LEU A 40 -1.68 -6.48 6.27
CA LEU A 40 -0.88 -5.25 6.13
C LEU A 40 -1.71 -4.08 5.59
N LEU A 41 -2.52 -4.31 4.55
CA LEU A 41 -3.36 -3.27 3.95
C LEU A 41 -4.51 -2.85 4.87
N THR A 42 -5.06 -3.78 5.65
CA THR A 42 -6.04 -3.47 6.67
C THR A 42 -5.44 -2.59 7.77
N SER A 43 -4.25 -2.93 8.26
CA SER A 43 -3.52 -2.12 9.24
C SER A 43 -3.19 -0.72 8.69
N LEU A 44 -2.77 -0.61 7.43
CA LEU A 44 -2.54 0.66 6.75
C LEU A 44 -3.80 1.54 6.75
N ALA A 45 -4.96 0.97 6.42
CA ALA A 45 -6.22 1.71 6.39
C ALA A 45 -6.64 2.18 7.80
N VAL A 46 -6.61 1.28 8.79
CA VAL A 46 -7.01 1.57 10.17
C VAL A 46 -6.16 2.68 10.79
N HIS A 47 -4.83 2.57 10.69
CA HIS A 47 -3.92 3.53 11.32
C HIS A 47 -3.72 4.81 10.49
N GLY A 48 -3.87 4.74 9.17
CA GLY A 48 -3.88 5.90 8.27
C GLY A 48 -5.20 6.68 8.27
N ARG A 49 -6.26 6.13 8.89
CA ARG A 49 -7.65 6.63 8.80
C ARG A 49 -8.15 6.69 7.35
N PHE A 50 -7.75 5.73 6.53
CA PHE A 50 -8.25 5.59 5.17
C PHE A 50 -9.45 4.66 5.14
N ASP A 51 -10.43 4.96 4.30
CA ASP A 51 -11.41 3.95 3.89
C ASP A 51 -10.87 3.30 2.61
N LEU A 52 -10.58 2.00 2.69
CA LEU A 52 -9.84 1.24 1.67
C LEU A 52 -10.60 -0.02 1.29
N GLU A 53 -10.89 -0.17 0.00
CA GLU A 53 -11.38 -1.40 -0.60
C GLU A 53 -10.38 -1.89 -1.64
N VAL A 54 -9.99 -3.16 -1.55
CA VAL A 54 -9.05 -3.82 -2.48
C VAL A 54 -9.62 -5.17 -2.85
N GLU A 55 -9.86 -5.36 -4.13
CA GLU A 55 -10.16 -6.66 -4.72
C GLU A 55 -9.04 -6.98 -5.70
N ALA A 56 -8.33 -8.08 -5.48
CA ALA A 56 -7.21 -8.47 -6.32
C ALA A 56 -7.23 -9.99 -6.54
N THR A 57 -7.00 -10.39 -7.79
CA THR A 57 -6.89 -11.80 -8.19
C THR A 57 -5.61 -11.99 -9.00
N SER A 58 -4.83 -13.00 -8.66
CA SER A 58 -3.75 -13.49 -9.52
C SER A 58 -4.32 -14.48 -10.54
N LEU A 59 -4.12 -14.18 -11.81
CA LEU A 59 -4.54 -14.99 -12.97
C LEU A 59 -3.50 -16.06 -13.32
N ASP A 60 -2.26 -15.88 -12.87
CA ASP A 60 -1.12 -16.77 -13.11
C ASP A 60 -0.62 -17.52 -11.87
N GLN A 61 -1.27 -17.31 -10.73
CA GLN A 61 -0.92 -17.88 -9.41
C GLN A 61 0.45 -17.44 -8.87
N CYS A 62 0.98 -16.30 -9.33
CA CYS A 62 2.23 -15.71 -8.86
C CYS A 62 1.99 -14.65 -7.78
N ALA A 63 2.45 -14.91 -6.55
CA ALA A 63 2.35 -13.94 -5.45
C ALA A 63 3.15 -12.65 -5.69
N HIS A 64 4.29 -12.73 -6.39
CA HIS A 64 5.10 -11.56 -6.70
C HIS A 64 4.34 -10.55 -7.55
N HIS A 65 3.78 -11.01 -8.68
CA HIS A 65 3.03 -10.14 -9.59
C HIS A 65 1.80 -9.55 -8.89
N LEU A 66 1.10 -10.35 -8.08
CA LEU A 66 -0.05 -9.87 -7.32
C LEU A 66 0.32 -8.76 -6.33
N VAL A 67 1.35 -8.97 -5.50
CA VAL A 67 1.79 -7.99 -4.50
C VAL A 67 2.27 -6.70 -5.17
N GLU A 68 3.09 -6.83 -6.22
CA GLU A 68 3.59 -5.69 -6.98
C GLU A 68 2.45 -4.88 -7.61
N ASP A 69 1.52 -5.55 -8.29
CA ASP A 69 0.44 -4.88 -8.99
C ASP A 69 -0.58 -4.25 -8.03
N VAL A 70 -0.83 -4.86 -6.86
CA VAL A 70 -1.62 -4.23 -5.80
C VAL A 70 -0.96 -2.93 -5.34
N ALA A 71 0.36 -2.93 -5.12
CA ALA A 71 1.10 -1.71 -4.76
C ALA A 71 1.04 -0.64 -5.86
N ILE A 72 1.17 -1.03 -7.13
CA ILE A 72 1.05 -0.11 -8.28
C ILE A 72 -0.32 0.58 -8.27
N VAL A 73 -1.39 -0.20 -8.16
CA VAL A 73 -2.77 0.34 -8.21
C VAL A 73 -3.08 1.19 -6.98
N LEU A 74 -2.64 0.76 -5.80
CA LEU A 74 -2.77 1.54 -4.56
C LEU A 74 -2.01 2.87 -4.63
N GLY A 75 -0.77 2.87 -5.12
CA GLY A 75 0.01 4.09 -5.33
C GLY A 75 -0.68 5.06 -6.29
N ARG A 76 -1.24 4.56 -7.40
CA ARG A 76 -2.04 5.38 -8.34
C ARG A 76 -3.30 5.94 -7.69
N ALA A 77 -4.00 5.14 -6.88
CA ALA A 77 -5.18 5.62 -6.15
C ALA A 77 -4.80 6.73 -5.16
N LEU A 78 -3.70 6.57 -4.43
CA LEU A 78 -3.19 7.60 -3.51
C LEU A 78 -2.83 8.89 -4.25
N LYS A 79 -2.12 8.79 -5.38
CA LYS A 79 -1.78 9.94 -6.23
C LYS A 79 -3.02 10.70 -6.69
N SER A 80 -4.02 9.97 -7.19
CA SER A 80 -5.29 10.54 -7.67
C SER A 80 -6.07 11.20 -6.53
N ALA A 81 -6.18 10.55 -5.37
CA ALA A 81 -6.88 11.08 -4.20
C ALA A 81 -6.22 12.35 -3.62
N LEU A 82 -4.89 12.45 -3.70
CA LEU A 82 -4.14 13.62 -3.24
C LEU A 82 -4.28 14.86 -4.15
N GLY A 83 -4.68 14.69 -5.41
CA GLY A 83 -4.89 15.80 -6.34
C GLY A 83 -3.65 16.67 -6.56
N ASP A 84 -3.81 17.99 -6.48
CA ASP A 84 -2.72 18.97 -6.70
C ASP A 84 -1.77 19.12 -5.50
N LYS A 85 -2.05 18.43 -4.39
CA LYS A 85 -1.26 18.44 -3.15
C LYS A 85 -1.10 19.84 -2.52
N ARG A 86 -1.96 20.82 -2.85
CA ARG A 86 -1.89 22.16 -2.25
C ARG A 86 -2.55 22.18 -0.87
N GLY A 87 -1.94 22.92 0.05
CA GLY A 87 -2.50 23.13 1.40
C GLY A 87 -2.36 21.95 2.36
N ILE A 88 -1.63 20.90 1.99
CA ILE A 88 -1.36 19.74 2.86
C ILE A 88 -0.06 19.94 3.65
N ARG A 89 0.13 19.14 4.71
CA ARG A 89 1.36 19.15 5.53
C ARG A 89 2.63 18.77 4.76
N ARG A 90 2.48 17.99 3.67
CA ARG A 90 3.52 17.45 2.78
C ARG A 90 4.47 16.45 3.42
N PHE A 91 5.11 16.83 4.53
CA PHE A 91 6.02 15.98 5.27
C PHE A 91 5.33 15.35 6.49
N GLY A 92 5.58 14.07 6.72
CA GLY A 92 5.10 13.36 7.89
C GLY A 92 6.08 12.27 8.30
N TYR A 93 6.10 11.93 9.58
CA TYR A 93 6.81 10.77 10.08
C TYR A 93 6.02 10.13 11.21
N ALA A 94 6.27 8.84 11.44
CA ALA A 94 5.73 8.10 12.56
C ALA A 94 6.77 7.11 13.08
N LEU A 95 6.83 6.97 14.40
CA LEU A 95 7.58 5.92 15.09
C LEU A 95 6.55 4.96 15.70
N VAL A 96 6.58 3.70 15.30
CA VAL A 96 5.57 2.70 15.71
C VAL A 96 6.28 1.49 16.32
N PRO A 97 6.06 1.22 17.62
CA PRO A 97 6.53 0.00 18.27
C PRO A 97 5.52 -1.15 18.11
N MET A 98 6.01 -2.38 18.04
CA MET A 98 5.23 -3.60 18.22
C MET A 98 6.11 -4.65 18.89
N ASP A 99 5.83 -4.95 20.15
CA ASP A 99 6.68 -5.76 21.03
C ASP A 99 8.14 -5.26 21.02
N GLU A 100 9.12 -6.09 20.69
CA GLU A 100 10.54 -5.71 20.59
C GLU A 100 10.90 -4.91 19.32
N ALA A 101 10.02 -4.88 18.31
CA ALA A 101 10.27 -4.20 17.05
C ALA A 101 9.93 -2.70 17.13
N LEU A 102 10.76 -1.88 16.49
CA LEU A 102 10.56 -0.44 16.38
C LEU A 102 10.82 0.02 14.95
N VAL A 103 9.82 0.68 14.34
CA VAL A 103 9.92 1.16 12.96
C VAL A 103 9.70 2.67 12.90
N LEU A 104 10.60 3.37 12.20
CA LEU A 104 10.42 4.76 11.78
C LEU A 104 10.06 4.81 10.30
N VAL A 105 8.99 5.53 9.95
CA VAL A 105 8.66 5.85 8.57
C VAL A 105 8.61 7.36 8.41
N ALA A 106 9.24 7.89 7.35
CA ALA A 106 9.15 9.28 6.95
C ALA A 106 8.68 9.39 5.50
N VAL A 107 7.79 10.35 5.22
CA VAL A 107 7.16 10.55 3.90
C VAL A 107 7.28 12.02 3.49
N ASP A 108 7.70 12.26 2.24
CA ASP A 108 7.55 13.54 1.52
C ASP A 108 6.60 13.31 0.34
N LEU A 109 5.43 13.96 0.35
CA LEU A 109 4.49 13.95 -0.76
C LEU A 109 4.98 14.84 -1.91
N SER A 110 6.05 14.40 -2.57
CA SER A 110 6.99 15.27 -3.27
C SER A 110 6.77 15.41 -4.79
N GLY A 111 6.02 14.49 -5.41
CA GLY A 111 5.96 14.38 -6.87
C GLY A 111 7.00 13.41 -7.46
N ARG A 112 7.96 12.93 -6.66
CA ARG A 112 9.09 12.10 -7.08
C ARG A 112 9.03 10.75 -6.38
N GLY A 113 8.74 9.71 -7.16
CA GLY A 113 8.70 8.34 -6.69
C GLY A 113 10.08 7.88 -6.22
N TYR A 114 10.20 7.59 -4.92
CA TYR A 114 11.40 7.05 -4.30
C TYR A 114 11.02 6.33 -3.00
N ALA A 115 11.71 5.23 -2.69
CA ALA A 115 11.62 4.55 -1.41
C ALA A 115 12.99 3.99 -1.02
N GLU A 116 13.38 4.22 0.23
CA GLU A 116 14.44 3.49 0.90
C GLU A 116 13.78 2.66 1.99
N VAL A 117 14.02 1.35 2.00
CA VAL A 117 13.37 0.43 2.94
C VAL A 117 14.45 -0.40 3.60
N GLU A 118 14.82 -0.03 4.83
CA GLU A 118 15.80 -0.73 5.66
C GLU A 118 15.07 -1.55 6.72
N VAL A 119 14.68 -2.78 6.37
CA VAL A 119 13.99 -3.70 7.31
C VAL A 119 14.59 -5.09 7.21
N GLU A 120 15.15 -5.58 8.31
CA GLU A 120 15.66 -6.94 8.42
C GLU A 120 14.53 -7.88 8.87
N PHE A 121 14.48 -9.06 8.26
CA PHE A 121 13.52 -10.10 8.62
C PHE A 121 14.30 -11.36 9.00
N ASP A 122 14.00 -11.92 10.17
CA ASP A 122 14.61 -13.17 10.64
C ASP A 122 14.06 -14.41 9.91
N ARG A 123 13.01 -14.23 9.10
CA ARG A 123 12.33 -15.30 8.37
C ARG A 123 12.12 -14.89 6.91
N ASP A 124 12.31 -15.84 6.02
CA ASP A 124 12.06 -15.65 4.59
C ASP A 124 10.57 -15.57 4.25
N VAL A 125 9.70 -16.18 5.06
CA VAL A 125 8.25 -16.26 4.82
C VAL A 125 7.48 -15.91 6.09
N ILE A 126 6.50 -15.03 5.94
CA ILE A 126 5.59 -14.56 6.99
C ILE A 126 4.16 -14.84 6.52
N ASP A 127 3.46 -15.74 7.22
CA ASP A 127 2.06 -16.10 6.93
C ASP A 127 1.76 -16.38 5.45
N GLY A 128 2.68 -17.11 4.79
CA GLY A 128 2.57 -17.53 3.40
C GLY A 128 3.01 -16.50 2.37
N MET A 129 3.49 -15.33 2.79
CA MET A 129 4.09 -14.32 1.92
C MET A 129 5.59 -14.26 2.13
N ASP A 130 6.35 -14.21 1.04
CA ASP A 130 7.79 -13.97 1.10
C ASP A 130 8.07 -12.57 1.68
N ALA A 131 8.89 -12.49 2.73
CA ALA A 131 9.18 -11.26 3.45
C ALA A 131 9.85 -10.20 2.54
N ARG A 132 10.58 -10.62 1.51
CA ARG A 132 11.22 -9.72 0.53
C ARG A 132 10.19 -8.91 -0.25
N LEU A 133 8.97 -9.43 -0.42
CA LEU A 133 7.90 -8.74 -1.13
C LEU A 133 7.41 -7.49 -0.38
N ILE A 134 7.70 -7.33 0.91
CA ILE A 134 7.40 -6.09 1.64
C ILE A 134 8.17 -4.91 1.05
N ARG A 135 9.45 -5.11 0.69
CA ARG A 135 10.26 -4.06 0.03
C ARG A 135 9.71 -3.72 -1.35
N HIS A 136 9.30 -4.74 -2.12
CA HIS A 136 8.65 -4.55 -3.42
C HIS A 136 7.31 -3.79 -3.28
N LEU A 137 6.48 -4.15 -2.31
CA LEU A 137 5.20 -3.48 -2.03
C LEU A 137 5.41 -1.98 -1.76
N LEU A 138 6.29 -1.64 -0.82
CA LEU A 138 6.54 -0.25 -0.44
C LEU A 138 7.21 0.54 -1.57
N GLY A 139 8.19 -0.06 -2.25
CA GLY A 139 8.88 0.56 -3.38
C GLY A 139 7.94 0.85 -4.56
N SER A 140 7.17 -0.14 -5.00
CA SER A 140 6.22 0.01 -6.10
C SER A 140 5.11 1.00 -5.76
N MET A 141 4.63 1.02 -4.51
CA MET A 141 3.64 2.00 -4.06
C MET A 141 4.18 3.42 -4.12
N ALA A 142 5.39 3.67 -3.59
CA ALA A 142 6.00 5.00 -3.60
C ALA A 142 6.27 5.51 -5.03
N LEU A 143 6.80 4.64 -5.90
CA LEU A 143 7.05 4.96 -7.31
C LEU A 143 5.78 5.40 -8.04
N ASN A 144 4.64 4.77 -7.75
CA ASN A 144 3.36 5.05 -8.42
C ASN A 144 2.53 6.14 -7.74
N ALA A 145 2.81 6.47 -6.47
CA ALA A 145 2.22 7.60 -5.77
C ALA A 145 2.77 8.97 -6.23
N GLY A 146 3.94 8.96 -6.87
CA GLY A 146 4.65 10.17 -7.31
C GLY A 146 5.17 10.95 -6.13
#